data_AF-A0AAW8R6V4-F1
#
_entry.id   AF-A0AAW8R6V4-F1
#
_cell.length_a   1.000
_cell.length_b   1.000
_cell.length_c   1.000
_cell.angle_alpha   90.00
_cell.angle_beta   90.00
_cell.angle_gamma   90.00
#
_symmetry.space_group_name_H-M   'P 1'
#
loop_
_entity.id
_entity.type
_entity.pdbx_description
1 polymer ?
#
loop_
_entity_poly.entity_id
_entity_poly.type
_entity_poly.pdbx_seq_one_letter_code
_entity_poly.pdbx_strand_id
1 'polypeptide(L)' 'MTKADILDGLPDGWKYTENNGFIHIRDSSGKVRMKIDPPDNVTKFDHVHLFDNNGNPIDINGNIVNRKSSDAHIPYKK' A
#
# COMPACT_ATOMS: atom_id res chain seq x y z
N MET A 1 -3.48 8.33 10.55
CA MET A 1 -3.13 8.48 9.13
C MET A 1 -4.30 7.97 8.33
N THR A 2 -5.02 8.91 7.73
CA THR A 2 -6.16 8.69 6.83
C THR A 2 -5.66 8.34 5.43
N LYS A 3 -6.55 7.87 4.54
CA LYS A 3 -6.24 7.76 3.10
C LYS A 3 -5.75 9.11 2.54
N ALA A 4 -6.38 10.22 2.93
CA ALA A 4 -5.99 11.55 2.47
C ALA A 4 -4.57 11.91 2.93
N ASP A 5 -4.23 11.67 4.20
CA ASP A 5 -2.89 11.94 4.74
C ASP A 5 -1.79 11.19 3.94
N ILE A 6 -2.08 9.96 3.49
CA ILE A 6 -1.14 9.16 2.68
C ILE A 6 -0.97 9.77 1.29
N LEU A 7 -2.06 10.17 0.64
CA LEU A 7 -2.04 10.67 -0.73
C LEU A 7 -1.45 12.09 -0.82
N ASP A 8 -1.70 12.92 0.19
CA ASP A 8 -1.17 14.27 0.28
C ASP A 8 0.32 14.28 0.68
N GLY A 9 0.78 13.22 1.35
CA GLY A 9 2.18 13.03 1.76
C GLY A 9 3.07 12.32 0.74
N LEU A 10 2.62 12.14 -0.51
CA LEU A 10 3.41 11.44 -1.52
C LEU A 10 4.65 12.26 -1.93
N PRO A 11 5.82 11.61 -2.08
CA PRO A 11 7.02 12.30 -2.57
C PRO A 11 6.85 12.86 -3.98
N ASP A 12 7.62 13.89 -4.32
CA ASP A 12 7.60 14.50 -5.65
C ASP A 12 7.85 13.47 -6.77
N GLY A 13 7.05 13.57 -7.83
CA GLY A 13 7.12 12.68 -8.99
C GLY A 13 6.44 11.32 -8.78
N TRP A 14 6.01 10.99 -7.56
CA TRP A 14 5.17 9.82 -7.32
C TRP A 14 3.74 10.10 -7.80
N LYS A 15 3.07 9.04 -8.25
CA LYS A 15 1.72 9.13 -8.80
C LYS A 15 0.86 8.02 -8.24
N TYR A 16 -0.41 8.31 -8.02
CA TYR A 16 -1.40 7.29 -7.68
C TYR A 16 -2.46 7.17 -8.77
N THR A 17 -3.05 5.98 -8.87
CA THR A 17 -4.23 5.72 -9.69
C THR A 17 -5.29 5.07 -8.81
N GLU A 18 -6.51 5.57 -8.87
CA GLU A 18 -7.67 5.01 -8.16
C GLU A 18 -8.62 4.34 -9.15
N ASN A 19 -9.03 3.11 -8.86
CA ASN A 19 -10.03 2.37 -9.62
C ASN A 19 -10.87 1.49 -8.70
N ASN A 20 -12.18 1.74 -8.61
CA ASN A 20 -13.11 0.97 -7.78
C ASN A 20 -12.66 0.80 -6.30
N GLY A 21 -12.08 1.85 -5.70
CA GLY A 21 -11.58 1.82 -4.32
C GLY A 21 -10.19 1.21 -4.14
N PHE A 22 -9.60 0.64 -5.19
CA PHE A 22 -8.20 0.20 -5.19
C PHE A 22 -7.31 1.34 -5.63
N ILE A 23 -6.27 1.62 -4.85
CA ILE A 23 -5.33 2.69 -5.13
C ILE A 23 -3.94 2.11 -5.29
N HIS A 24 -3.31 2.38 -6.42
CA HIS A 24 -1.92 1.98 -6.67
C HIS A 24 -1.04 3.21 -6.71
N ILE A 25 -0.09 3.31 -5.79
CA ILE A 25 0.90 4.38 -5.70
C ILE A 25 2.21 3.88 -6.31
N ARG A 26 2.74 4.66 -7.25
CA ARG A 26 3.96 4.37 -8.00
C ARG A 26 5.01 5.44 -7.75
N ASP A 27 6.27 5.02 -7.67
CA ASP A 27 7.39 5.95 -7.64
C ASP A 27 7.61 6.66 -8.98
N SER A 28 8.58 7.57 -9.00
CA SER A 28 8.98 8.32 -10.21
C SER A 28 9.44 7.42 -11.36
N SER A 29 9.88 6.20 -11.06
CA SER A 29 10.28 5.18 -12.06
C SER A 29 9.10 4.35 -12.55
N GLY A 30 7.89 4.60 -12.05
CA GLY A 30 6.66 3.88 -12.40
C GLY A 30 6.47 2.56 -11.65
N LYS A 31 7.31 2.24 -10.67
CA LYS A 31 7.19 1.01 -9.88
C LYS A 31 6.21 1.18 -8.73
N VAL A 32 5.34 0.19 -8.52
CA VAL A 32 4.38 0.22 -7.40
C VAL A 32 5.13 0.09 -6.07
N ARG A 33 4.86 1.02 -5.16
CA ARG A 33 5.46 1.10 -3.82
C ARG A 33 4.45 0.89 -2.71
N MET A 34 3.22 1.27 -2.97
CA MET A 34 2.14 1.14 -2.03
C MET A 34 0.84 0.82 -2.77
N LYS A 35 0.00 -0.01 -2.15
CA LYS A 35 -1.40 -0.17 -2.54
C LYS A 35 -2.30 0.10 -1.35
N ILE A 36 -3.42 0.77 -1.59
CA ILE A 36 -4.48 0.94 -0.59
C ILE A 36 -5.67 0.17 -1.14
N ASP A 37 -6.02 -0.92 -0.46
CA ASP A 37 -7.00 -1.88 -0.90
C ASP A 37 -8.17 -1.94 0.11
N PRO A 38 -9.42 -2.09 -0.37
CA PRO A 38 -10.56 -2.34 0.50
C PRO A 38 -10.45 -3.71 1.20
N PRO A 39 -11.33 -4.03 2.16
CA PRO A 39 -11.36 -5.34 2.81
C PRO A 39 -11.42 -6.48 1.79
N ASP A 40 -10.74 -7.58 2.11
CA ASP A 40 -10.61 -8.75 1.24
C ASP A 40 -10.92 -10.06 1.98
N ASN A 41 -10.46 -11.19 1.42
CA ASN A 41 -10.64 -12.49 2.05
C ASN A 41 -9.69 -12.73 3.22
N VAL A 42 -8.57 -12.00 3.30
CA VAL A 42 -7.58 -12.12 4.39
C VAL A 42 -7.93 -11.18 5.55
N THR A 43 -8.36 -9.96 5.25
CA THR A 43 -8.65 -8.91 6.23
C THR A 43 -10.02 -8.29 6.03
N LYS A 44 -10.71 -7.95 7.13
CA LYS A 44 -12.04 -7.32 7.11
C LYS A 44 -12.00 -5.79 7.22
N PHE A 45 -10.85 -5.20 6.98
CA PHE A 45 -10.61 -3.77 7.07
C PHE A 45 -9.81 -3.28 5.85
N ASP A 46 -9.97 -2.00 5.51
CA ASP A 46 -9.16 -1.35 4.49
C ASP A 46 -7.71 -1.36 4.94
N HIS A 47 -6.81 -1.77 4.06
CA HIS A 47 -5.42 -2.02 4.40
C HIS A 47 -4.47 -1.46 3.35
N VAL A 48 -3.20 -1.36 3.75
CA VAL A 48 -2.11 -0.94 2.91
C VAL A 48 -1.17 -2.12 2.68
N HIS A 49 -0.75 -2.30 1.43
CA HIS A 49 0.40 -3.12 1.08
C HIS A 49 1.60 -2.22 0.77
N LEU A 50 2.76 -2.53 1.34
CA LEU A 50 4.03 -1.86 1.06
C LEU A 50 4.95 -2.78 0.26
N PHE A 51 5.77 -2.17 -0.61
CA PHE A 51 6.72 -2.89 -1.46
C PHE A 51 8.12 -2.30 -1.39
N ASP A 52 9.11 -3.17 -1.19
CA ASP A 52 10.53 -2.80 -1.21
C ASP A 52 11.01 -2.41 -2.62
N ASN A 53 12.27 -1.98 -2.73
CA ASN A 53 12.96 -1.67 -3.99
C ASN A 53 12.90 -2.76 -5.06
N ASN A 54 12.77 -4.01 -4.67
CA ASN A 54 12.67 -5.17 -5.57
C ASN A 54 11.23 -5.53 -5.92
N GLY A 55 10.24 -4.98 -5.22
CA GLY A 55 8.81 -5.26 -5.41
C GLY A 55 8.31 -6.39 -4.50
N ASN A 56 9.08 -6.74 -3.47
CA ASN A 56 8.66 -7.70 -2.45
C ASN A 56 7.71 -7.03 -1.46
N PRO A 57 6.63 -7.71 -1.04
CA PRO A 57 5.78 -7.23 0.05
C PRO A 57 6.58 -7.14 1.34
N ILE A 58 6.38 -6.05 2.07
CA ILE A 58 7.00 -5.82 3.38
C ILE A 58 5.95 -5.49 4.45
N ASP A 59 6.24 -5.86 5.70
CA ASP A 59 5.46 -5.47 6.87
C ASP A 59 5.77 -4.02 7.30
N ILE A 60 5.12 -3.56 8.37
CA ILE A 60 5.32 -2.21 8.93
C ILE A 60 6.74 -1.96 9.46
N ASN A 61 7.50 -3.03 9.73
CA ASN A 61 8.88 -2.95 10.20
C ASN A 61 9.89 -3.02 9.04
N GLY A 62 9.42 -3.20 7.81
CA GLY A 62 10.26 -3.35 6.61
C GLY A 62 10.79 -4.76 6.37
N ASN A 63 10.28 -5.78 7.08
CA ASN A 63 10.65 -7.16 6.83
C ASN A 63 9.90 -7.70 5.61
N ILE A 64 10.60 -8.46 4.77
CA ILE A 64 9.95 -9.14 3.64
C ILE A 64 9.00 -10.21 4.19
N VAL A 65 7.74 -10.12 3.76
CA VAL A 65 6.69 -11.05 4.17
C VAL A 65 6.03 -11.69 2.95
N ASN A 66 5.39 -12.83 3.16
CA ASN A 66 4.62 -13.48 2.11
C ASN A 66 3.42 -12.60 1.73
N ARG A 67 3.16 -12.41 0.43
CA ARG A 67 1.99 -11.66 -0.08
C ARG A 67 0.65 -12.18 0.45
N LYS A 68 0.55 -13.47 0.75
CA LYS A 68 -0.66 -14.10 1.29
C LYS A 68 -0.76 -14.01 2.82
N SER A 69 0.27 -13.49 3.51
CA SER A 69 0.23 -13.31 4.95
C SER A 69 -0.63 -12.11 5.32
N SER A 70 -1.34 -12.21 6.45
CA SER A 70 -1.97 -11.06 7.10
C SER A 70 -0.96 -9.97 7.44
N ASP A 71 0.31 -10.32 7.65
CA ASP A 71 1.37 -9.36 8.00
C ASP A 71 1.65 -8.35 6.88
N ALA A 72 1.30 -8.70 5.63
CA ALA A 72 1.40 -7.81 4.48
C ALA A 72 0.24 -6.78 4.43
N HIS A 73 -0.79 -6.91 5.28
CA HIS A 73 -2.00 -6.09 5.28
C HIS A 73 -1.96 -5.12 6.46
N ILE A 74 -1.42 -3.93 6.22
CA ILE A 74 -1.18 -2.95 7.28
C ILE A 74 -2.44 -2.10 7.47
N PRO A 75 -3.08 -2.10 8.65
CA PRO A 75 -4.25 -1.28 8.91
C PRO A 75 -3.88 0.21 8.91
N TYR A 76 -4.76 1.05 8.37
CA TYR A 76 -4.68 2.50 8.49
C TYR A 76 -6.00 3.05 9.08
N LYS A 77 -5.95 4.27 9.63
CA LYS A 77 -7.18 4.90 10.16
C LYS A 77 -8.00 5.41 8.98
N LYS A 78 -9.33 5.27 9.03
CA LYS A 78 -10.20 5.98 8.09
C LYS A 78 -10.24 7.46 8.42
#